data_AF-A0A8J3T559-F1
#
_entry.id   AF-A0A8J3T559-F1
#
_cell.length_a   1.000
_cell.length_b   1.000
_cell.length_c   1.000
_cell.angle_alpha   90.00
_cell.angle_beta   90.00
_cell.angle_gamma   90.00
#
_symmetry.space_group_name_H-M   'P 1'
#
loop_
_entity.id
_entity.type
_entity.pdbx_description
1 polymer ?
#
loop_
_entity_poly.entity_id
_entity_poly.type
_entity_poly.pdbx_seq_one_letter_code
_entity_poly.pdbx_strand_id
1 'polypeptide(L)'
;MTPWVEDFTPARIRLIGAAELLGALGLILPAATGIASILTPLAAAGLALTMLGAAATHARRREPAAIAVNLTLLALAAVVAWGRLGPHPL
;
A
#
# COMPACT_ATOMS: atom_id res chain seq x y z
N MET A 1 0.04 -2.81 25.19
CA MET A 1 0.13 -2.89 23.71
C MET A 1 -1.24 -3.25 23.17
N THR A 2 -1.60 -2.79 21.97
CA THR A 2 -2.80 -3.31 21.28
C THR A 2 -2.56 -4.76 20.85
N PRO A 3 -3.54 -5.67 20.94
CA PRO A 3 -3.38 -7.11 20.69
C PRO A 3 -2.90 -7.46 19.26
N TRP A 4 -2.86 -6.50 18.33
CA TRP A 4 -2.25 -6.71 17.01
C TRP A 4 -0.72 -6.78 17.02
N VAL A 5 -0.06 -6.06 17.94
CA VAL A 5 1.41 -5.99 18.01
C VAL A 5 2.02 -7.31 18.51
N GLU A 6 1.25 -8.12 19.22
CA GLU A 6 1.71 -9.39 19.80
C GLU A 6 1.89 -10.50 18.74
N ASP A 7 1.17 -10.43 17.62
CA ASP A 7 1.24 -11.42 16.55
C ASP A 7 2.40 -11.19 15.55
N PHE A 8 3.07 -10.04 15.64
CA PHE A 8 4.12 -9.64 14.70
C PHE A 8 5.42 -9.34 15.43
N THR A 9 6.54 -9.85 14.90
CA THR A 9 7.85 -9.46 15.42
C THR A 9 8.09 -7.97 15.17
N PRO A 10 8.81 -7.26 16.06
CA PRO A 10 9.12 -5.84 15.87
C PRO A 10 9.79 -5.54 14.52
N ALA A 11 10.57 -6.48 14.00
CA ALA A 11 11.19 -6.39 12.68
C ALA A 11 10.15 -6.35 11.54
N ARG A 12 9.09 -7.17 11.59
CA ARG A 12 8.02 -7.15 10.58
C ARG A 12 7.24 -5.85 10.61
N ILE A 13 6.92 -5.34 11.79
CA ILE A 13 6.21 -4.06 11.94
C ILE A 13 7.04 -2.93 11.32
N ARG A 14 8.35 -2.88 11.59
CA ARG A 14 9.26 -1.90 10.98
C ARG A 14 9.35 -2.05 9.47
N LEU A 15 9.37 -3.29 8.95
CA LEU A 15 9.43 -3.56 7.52
C LEU A 15 8.15 -3.08 6.81
N ILE A 16 6.97 -3.36 7.38
CA ILE A 16 5.68 -2.92 6.84
C ILE A 16 5.63 -1.38 6.83
N GLY A 17 5.93 -0.74 7.95
CA GLY A 17 5.92 0.73 8.03
C GLY A 17 6.94 1.38 7.09
N ALA A 18 8.13 0.80 6.92
CA ALA A 18 9.11 1.28 5.95
C ALA A 18 8.62 1.12 4.50
N ALA A 19 7.99 -0.02 4.18
CA ALA A 19 7.41 -0.26 2.86
C ALA A 19 6.27 0.72 2.55
N GLU A 20 5.38 0.99 3.51
CA GLU A 20 4.30 1.97 3.36
C GLU A 20 4.84 3.39 3.16
N LEU A 21 5.85 3.81 3.93
CA LEU A 21 6.49 5.10 3.75
C LEU A 21 7.16 5.24 2.38
N LEU A 22 7.91 4.22 1.95
CA LEU A 22 8.52 4.22 0.62
C LEU A 22 7.47 4.23 -0.49
N GLY A 23 6.37 3.50 -0.32
CA GLY A 23 5.23 3.52 -1.23
C GLY A 23 4.60 4.91 -1.34
N ALA A 24 4.34 5.57 -0.21
CA ALA A 24 3.79 6.93 -0.19
C ALA A 24 4.74 7.94 -0.86
N LEU A 25 6.04 7.85 -0.56
CA LEU A 25 7.06 8.70 -1.19
C LEU A 25 7.16 8.45 -2.71
N GLY A 26 7.14 7.18 -3.14
CA GLY A 26 7.15 6.79 -4.55
C GLY A 26 5.88 7.17 -5.31
N LEU A 27 4.76 7.37 -4.62
CA LEU A 27 3.56 7.96 -5.22
C LEU A 27 3.67 9.48 -5.41
N ILE A 28 4.16 10.19 -4.39
CA ILE A 28 4.11 11.66 -4.34
C ILE A 28 5.30 12.29 -5.06
N LEU A 29 6.53 11.84 -4.80
CA LEU A 29 7.75 12.48 -5.34
C LEU A 29 7.80 12.49 -6.88
N PRO A 30 7.57 11.37 -7.59
CA PRO A 30 7.63 11.38 -9.05
C PRO A 30 6.49 12.20 -9.67
N ALA A 31 5.31 12.19 -9.03
CA ALA A 31 4.16 12.99 -9.45
C ALA A 31 4.40 14.49 -9.27
N ALA A 32 5.08 14.90 -8.18
CA ALA A 32 5.36 16.30 -7.89
C ALA A 32 6.57 16.85 -8.66
N THR A 33 7.59 16.02 -8.92
CA THR A 33 8.84 16.43 -9.57
C THR A 33 8.86 16.16 -11.07
N GLY A 34 7.99 15.29 -11.59
CA GLY A 34 8.01 14.84 -12.97
C GLY A 34 9.17 13.89 -13.32
N ILE A 35 10.02 13.55 -12.35
CA ILE A 35 11.22 12.71 -12.56
C ILE A 35 10.88 11.26 -12.24
N ALA A 36 11.30 10.33 -13.12
CA ALA A 36 11.13 8.90 -12.93
C ALA A 36 9.68 8.49 -12.60
N SER A 37 8.71 8.99 -13.39
CA SER A 37 7.27 8.72 -13.23
C SER A 37 6.88 7.24 -13.20
N ILE A 38 7.76 6.34 -13.67
CA ILE A 38 7.62 4.89 -13.54
C ILE A 38 7.73 4.38 -12.10
N LEU A 39 8.28 5.18 -11.18
CA LEU A 39 8.30 4.85 -9.75
C LEU A 39 6.90 4.91 -9.13
N THR A 40 6.00 5.75 -9.64
CA THR A 40 4.62 5.83 -9.14
C THR A 40 3.85 4.51 -9.27
N PRO A 41 3.79 3.85 -10.43
CA PRO A 41 3.11 2.57 -10.53
C PRO A 41 3.81 1.44 -9.78
N LEU A 42 5.14 1.46 -9.67
CA LEU A 42 5.88 0.49 -8.84
C LEU A 42 5.55 0.67 -7.35
N ALA A 43 5.49 1.92 -6.88
CA ALA A 43 5.10 2.25 -5.50
C ALA A 43 3.65 1.85 -5.21
N ALA A 44 2.74 2.09 -6.15
CA ALA A 44 1.36 1.65 -6.08
C ALA A 44 1.24 0.11 -5.98
N ALA A 45 2.01 -0.63 -6.78
CA ALA A 45 2.06 -2.09 -6.71
C ALA A 45 2.62 -2.59 -5.36
N GLY A 46 3.67 -1.94 -4.84
CA GLY A 46 4.21 -2.24 -3.51
C GLY A 46 3.18 -2.05 -2.40
N LEU A 47 2.45 -0.92 -2.43
CA LEU A 47 1.35 -0.65 -1.49
C LEU A 47 0.23 -1.68 -1.63
N ALA A 48 -0.14 -2.06 -2.85
CA ALA A 48 -1.14 -3.09 -3.09
C ALA A 48 -0.78 -4.44 -2.43
N LEU A 49 0.49 -4.84 -2.49
CA LEU A 49 0.97 -6.05 -1.82
C LEU A 49 0.85 -5.95 -0.29
N THR A 50 1.16 -4.79 0.29
CA THR A 50 1.00 -4.59 1.75
C THR A 50 -0.47 -4.66 2.18
N MET A 51 -1.39 -4.08 1.40
CA MET A 51 -2.83 -4.13 1.66
C MET A 51 -3.39 -5.55 1.54
N LEU A 52 -2.87 -6.38 0.62
CA LEU A 52 -3.23 -7.79 0.52
C LEU A 52 -2.81 -8.58 1.78
N GLY A 53 -1.58 -8.35 2.28
CA GLY A 53 -1.11 -8.96 3.52
C GLY A 53 -1.92 -8.53 4.75
N ALA A 54 -2.31 -7.26 4.81
CA ALA A 54 -3.17 -6.73 5.85
C ALA A 54 -4.58 -7.34 5.78
N ALA A 55 -5.19 -7.39 4.59
CA ALA A 55 -6.50 -8.02 4.38
C ALA A 55 -6.50 -9.50 4.82
N ALA A 56 -5.46 -10.26 4.49
CA ALA A 56 -5.31 -11.65 4.96
C ALA A 56 -5.22 -11.75 6.49
N THR A 57 -4.50 -10.81 7.13
CA THR A 57 -4.39 -10.74 8.59
C THR A 57 -5.75 -10.45 9.25
N HIS A 58 -6.49 -9.47 8.74
CA HIS A 58 -7.81 -9.11 9.26
C HIS A 58 -8.88 -10.18 8.97
N ALA A 59 -8.77 -10.89 7.83
CA ALA A 59 -9.63 -12.04 7.54
C ALA A 59 -9.47 -13.16 8.57
N ARG A 60 -8.23 -13.46 8.99
CA ARG A 60 -7.96 -14.43 10.06
C ARG A 60 -8.53 -13.98 11.41
N ARG A 61 -8.62 -12.67 11.64
CA ARG A 61 -9.16 -12.07 12.88
C ARG A 61 -10.68 -11.83 12.85
N ARG A 62 -11.34 -12.09 11.72
CA ARG A 62 -12.77 -11.81 11.48
C ARG A 62 -13.16 -10.35 11.76
N GLU A 63 -12.34 -9.41 11.28
CA GLU A 63 -12.55 -7.96 11.42
C GLU A 63 -13.05 -7.35 10.08
N PRO A 64 -14.36 -7.44 9.76
CA PRO A 64 -14.87 -7.05 8.43
C PRO A 64 -14.67 -5.56 8.10
N ALA A 65 -14.71 -4.68 9.10
CA ALA A 65 -14.47 -3.25 8.90
C ALA A 65 -13.05 -2.96 8.42
N ALA A 66 -12.04 -3.64 8.98
CA ALA A 66 -10.65 -3.46 8.58
C ALA A 66 -10.37 -4.06 7.18
N ILE A 67 -11.07 -5.13 6.80
CA ILE A 67 -11.02 -5.69 5.45
C ILE A 67 -11.58 -4.68 4.44
N ALA A 68 -12.72 -4.05 4.73
CA ALA A 68 -13.32 -3.04 3.85
C ALA A 68 -12.36 -1.87 3.58
N VAL A 69 -11.72 -1.34 4.64
CA VAL A 69 -10.72 -0.26 4.50
C VAL A 69 -9.54 -0.69 3.63
N ASN A 70 -8.98 -1.88 3.86
CA ASN A 70 -7.86 -2.39 3.05
C ASN A 70 -8.24 -2.55 1.57
N LEU A 71 -9.45 -3.06 1.28
CA LEU A 71 -9.94 -3.20 -0.08
C LEU A 71 -10.14 -1.84 -0.76
N THR A 72 -10.64 -0.83 -0.04
CA THR A 72 -10.75 0.53 -0.57
C THR A 72 -9.39 1.12 -0.90
N LEU A 73 -8.41 1.01 0.00
CA LEU A 73 -7.04 1.48 -0.24
C LEU A 73 -6.37 0.75 -1.40
N LEU A 74 -6.58 -0.57 -1.49
CA LEU A 74 -6.10 -1.40 -2.60
C LEU A 74 -6.68 -0.93 -3.95
N ALA A 75 -7.99 -0.67 -3.99
CA ALA A 75 -8.66 -0.17 -5.19
C ALA A 75 -8.11 1.19 -5.62
N LEU A 76 -7.90 2.12 -4.68
CA LEU A 76 -7.30 3.42 -4.97
C LEU A 76 -5.86 3.28 -5.50
N ALA A 77 -5.04 2.43 -4.89
CA ALA A 77 -3.68 2.17 -5.37
C ALA A 77 -3.68 1.57 -6.79
N ALA A 78 -4.60 0.64 -7.08
CA ALA A 78 -4.75 0.06 -8.42
C ALA A 78 -5.17 1.11 -9.45
N VAL A 79 -6.09 2.02 -9.12
CA VAL A 79 -6.50 3.13 -9.99
C VAL A 79 -5.31 4.06 -10.27
N VAL A 80 -4.51 4.39 -9.26
CA VAL A 80 -3.31 5.23 -9.43
C VAL A 80 -2.27 4.53 -10.32
N ALA A 81 -2.02 3.23 -10.11
CA ALA A 81 -1.13 2.45 -10.94
C ALA A 81 -1.61 2.42 -12.40
N TRP A 82 -2.90 2.19 -12.62
CA TRP A 82 -3.52 2.15 -13.94
C TRP A 82 -3.48 3.51 -14.64
N GLY A 83 -3.84 4.59 -13.96
CA GLY A 83 -3.83 5.94 -14.54
C GLY A 83 -2.43 6.45 -14.89
N ARG A 84 -1.39 5.94 -14.21
CA ARG A 84 0.01 6.31 -14.47
C ARG A 84 0.71 5.41 -15.50
N LEU A 85 0.25 4.17 -15.69
CA LEU A 85 0.76 3.24 -16.72
C LEU A 85 -0.07 3.20 -18.01
N GLY A 86 -1.32 3.65 -17.97
CA GLY A 86 -2.27 3.60 -19.08
C GLY A 86 -1.99 4.64 -20.18
N PRO A 87 -2.68 4.54 -21.34
CA PRO A 87 -2.43 5.36 -22.53
C PRO A 87 -2.67 6.87 -22.38
N HIS A 88 -3.24 7.29 -21.24
CA HIS A 88 -3.37 8.70 -20.87
C HIS A 88 -2.55 8.97 -19.60
N PRO A 89 -1.21 9.14 -19.71
CA PRO A 89 -0.43 9.65 -18.60
C PRO A 89 -0.94 11.05 -18.26
N LEU A 90 -1.50 11.23 -17.06
CA LEU A 90 -1.81 12.55 -16.49
C LEU A 90 -0.54 13.32 -16.16
#